data_AF-A0A9E4GW52-F1
#
_entry.id   AF-A0A9E4GW52-F1
#
_cell.length_a   1.000
_cell.length_b   1.000
_cell.length_c   1.000
_cell.angle_alpha   90.00
_cell.angle_beta   90.00
_cell.angle_gamma   90.00
#
_symmetry.space_group_name_H-M   'P 1'
#
loop_
_entity.id
_entity.type
_entity.pdbx_description
1 polymer ?
#
loop_
_entity_poly.entity_id
_entity_poly.type
_entity_poly.pdbx_seq_one_letter_code
_entity_poly.pdbx_strand_id
1 'polypeptide(L)'
;MTSNTKIPDSNKKELRNFGLTMAAAIGGLFGLLLPWLFDRAWPVWPWIVAAPFLLLGIIAPGGLRSAFRIWMRFGVLIGRITTPIILGLFFYLVITPVGFVRRTINRSASYRGIDPSAETYKVTSKQPDSGHMERPF
;
A
#
# COMPACT_ATOMS: atom_id res chain seq x y z
N MET A 1 20.11 9.14 9.80
CA MET A 1 19.99 7.67 9.72
C MET A 1 19.71 7.29 8.27
N THR A 2 20.76 7.13 7.46
CA THR A 2 20.65 6.64 6.07
C THR A 2 20.62 5.12 6.13
N SER A 3 19.44 4.52 5.94
CA SER A 3 19.33 3.06 5.82
C SER A 3 20.05 2.62 4.56
N ASN A 4 21.27 2.10 4.75
CA ASN A 4 22.03 1.40 3.74
C ASN A 4 21.24 0.14 3.36
N THR A 5 20.36 0.27 2.37
CA THR A 5 19.58 -0.83 1.80
C THR A 5 20.53 -1.69 0.97
N LYS A 6 21.39 -2.45 1.65
CA LYS A 6 22.08 -3.58 1.02
C LYS A 6 21.00 -4.50 0.48
N ILE A 7 20.86 -4.55 -0.85
CA ILE A 7 20.07 -5.58 -1.51
C ILE A 7 20.63 -6.90 -0.99
N PRO A 8 19.81 -7.74 -0.33
CA PRO A 8 20.28 -8.98 0.28
C PRO A 8 21.12 -9.77 -0.71
N ASP A 9 22.28 -10.25 -0.25
CA ASP A 9 23.05 -11.20 -1.04
C ASP A 9 22.15 -12.38 -1.34
N SER A 10 21.91 -12.55 -2.64
CA SER A 10 20.78 -13.30 -3.15
C SER A 10 20.87 -14.75 -2.69
N ASN A 11 20.08 -15.09 -1.67
CA ASN A 11 20.13 -16.39 -1.02
C ASN A 11 19.68 -17.44 -2.04
N LYS A 12 20.37 -18.59 -2.12
CA LYS A 12 20.04 -19.67 -3.08
C LYS A 12 18.56 -20.09 -2.97
N LYS A 13 17.99 -20.02 -1.76
CA LYS A 13 16.56 -20.30 -1.50
C LYS A 13 15.62 -19.26 -2.14
N GLU A 14 15.96 -17.97 -2.10
CA GLU A 14 15.14 -16.91 -2.70
C GLU A 14 15.13 -17.01 -4.23
N LEU A 15 16.27 -17.32 -4.84
CA LEU A 15 16.35 -17.50 -6.29
C LEU A 15 15.54 -18.71 -6.77
N ARG A 16 15.58 -19.81 -6.02
CA ARG A 16 14.77 -20.99 -6.33
C ARG A 16 13.28 -20.72 -6.17
N ASN A 17 12.89 -20.04 -5.10
CA ASN A 17 11.49 -19.65 -4.88
C ASN A 17 11.02 -18.70 -5.99
N PHE A 18 11.83 -17.74 -6.42
CA PHE A 18 11.49 -16.85 -7.54
C PHE A 18 11.32 -17.61 -8.86
N GLY A 19 12.23 -18.53 -9.18
CA GLY A 19 12.11 -19.38 -10.37
C GLY A 19 10.85 -20.24 -10.33
N LEU A 20 10.53 -20.84 -9.18
CA LEU A 20 9.32 -21.64 -8.97
C LEU A 20 8.04 -20.80 -9.07
N THR A 21 7.98 -19.63 -8.44
CA THR A 21 6.78 -18.78 -8.51
C THR A 21 6.57 -18.22 -9.90
N MET A 22 7.63 -17.85 -10.62
CA MET A 22 7.52 -17.43 -12.03
C MET A 22 7.10 -18.58 -12.94
N ALA A 23 7.70 -19.76 -12.79
CA ALA A 23 7.29 -20.93 -13.59
C ALA A 23 5.85 -21.34 -13.30
N ALA A 24 5.42 -21.30 -12.04
CA ALA A 24 4.04 -21.58 -11.65
C ALA A 24 3.08 -20.50 -12.15
N ALA A 25 3.45 -19.22 -12.07
CA ALA A 25 2.64 -18.12 -12.60
C ALA A 25 2.50 -18.20 -14.12
N ILE A 26 3.59 -18.42 -14.85
CA ILE A 26 3.57 -18.50 -16.32
C ILE A 26 2.86 -19.79 -16.77
N GLY A 27 3.28 -20.96 -16.28
CA GLY A 27 2.69 -22.25 -16.66
C GLY A 27 1.24 -22.39 -16.20
N GLY A 28 0.93 -22.00 -14.97
CA GLY A 28 -0.41 -22.09 -14.41
C GLY A 28 -1.36 -21.04 -14.98
N LEU A 29 -0.98 -19.75 -14.98
CA LEU A 29 -1.89 -18.69 -15.41
C LEU A 29 -2.03 -18.64 -16.93
N PHE A 30 -0.91 -18.67 -17.67
CA PHE A 30 -0.92 -18.54 -19.13
C PHE A 30 -1.04 -19.89 -19.86
N GLY A 31 -0.50 -20.96 -19.27
CA GLY A 31 -0.56 -22.29 -19.87
C GLY A 31 -1.84 -23.07 -19.56
N LEU A 32 -2.48 -22.82 -18.40
CA LEU A 32 -3.67 -23.56 -17.97
C LEU A 32 -4.89 -22.66 -17.81
N LEU A 33 -4.79 -21.56 -17.06
CA LEU A 33 -5.93 -20.74 -16.67
C LEU A 33 -6.49 -19.90 -17.83
N LEU A 34 -5.63 -19.29 -18.64
CA LEU A 34 -6.03 -18.56 -19.85
C LEU A 34 -6.74 -19.45 -20.89
N PRO A 35 -6.16 -20.56 -21.37
CA PRO A 35 -6.84 -21.40 -22.35
C PRO A 35 -8.13 -22.02 -21.80
N TRP A 36 -8.19 -22.30 -20.49
CA TRP A 36 -9.42 -22.77 -19.85
C TRP A 36 -10.51 -21.69 -19.78
N LEU A 37 -10.14 -20.42 -19.57
CA LEU A 37 -11.10 -19.32 -19.48
C LEU A 37 -11.56 -18.77 -20.85
N PHE A 38 -10.70 -18.88 -21.87
CA PHE A 38 -10.95 -18.30 -23.20
C PHE A 38 -11.27 -19.35 -24.30
N ASP A 39 -11.41 -20.63 -23.94
CA ASP A 39 -11.72 -21.75 -24.85
C ASP A 39 -10.86 -21.76 -26.12
N ARG A 40 -9.59 -21.38 -25.98
CA ARG A 40 -8.65 -21.18 -27.09
C ARG A 40 -7.56 -22.24 -27.07
N ALA A 41 -7.04 -22.57 -28.25
CA ALA A 41 -5.99 -23.57 -28.44
C ALA A 41 -4.86 -23.44 -27.41
N TRP A 42 -4.43 -24.56 -26.84
CA TRP A 42 -3.36 -24.61 -25.84
C TRP A 42 -2.10 -23.92 -26.38
N PRO A 43 -1.77 -22.72 -25.87
CA PRO A 43 -0.61 -22.01 -26.37
C PRO A 43 0.63 -22.77 -25.90
N VAL A 44 1.52 -23.14 -26.83
CA VAL A 44 2.77 -23.86 -26.50
C VAL A 44 3.85 -22.89 -25.98
N TRP A 45 3.74 -21.61 -26.34
CA TRP A 45 4.70 -20.56 -25.94
C TRP A 45 4.91 -20.38 -24.42
N PRO A 46 3.90 -20.49 -23.52
CA PRO A 46 4.09 -20.34 -22.08
C PRO A 46 4.92 -21.50 -21.51
N TRP A 47 4.77 -22.70 -22.07
CA TRP A 47 5.55 -23.88 -21.68
C TRP A 47 7.02 -23.73 -22.11
N ILE A 48 7.27 -23.18 -23.30
CA ILE A 48 8.63 -22.90 -23.81
C ILE A 48 9.33 -21.84 -22.96
N VAL A 49 8.61 -20.87 -22.39
CA VAL A 49 9.19 -19.85 -21.49
C VAL A 49 9.32 -20.35 -20.06
N ALA A 50 8.35 -21.14 -19.57
CA ALA A 50 8.37 -21.69 -18.22
C ALA A 50 9.46 -22.75 -18.02
N ALA A 51 9.70 -23.62 -19.03
CA ALA A 51 10.70 -24.68 -18.94
C ALA A 51 12.13 -24.20 -18.64
N PRO A 52 12.71 -23.21 -19.37
CA PRO A 52 14.04 -22.68 -19.04
C PRO A 52 14.04 -21.90 -17.72
N PHE A 53 12.94 -21.22 -17.36
CA PHE A 53 12.83 -20.57 -16.05
C PHE A 53 12.89 -21.57 -14.89
N LEU A 54 12.19 -22.70 -15.05
CA LEU A 54 12.17 -23.79 -14.09
C LEU A 54 13.51 -24.54 -14.05
N LEU A 55 14.11 -24.84 -15.22
CA LEU A 55 15.43 -25.46 -15.31
C LEU A 55 16.51 -24.57 -14.69
N LEU A 56 16.55 -23.27 -15.03
CA LEU A 56 17.54 -22.34 -14.49
C LEU A 56 17.30 -22.06 -13.00
N GLY A 57 16.05 -22.10 -12.54
CA GLY A 57 15.69 -22.03 -11.12
C GLY A 57 16.18 -23.23 -10.29
N ILE A 58 16.32 -24.41 -10.90
CA ILE A 58 16.73 -25.65 -10.23
C ILE A 58 18.24 -25.92 -10.39
N ILE A 59 18.80 -25.78 -11.60
CA ILE A 59 20.14 -26.26 -11.97
C ILE A 59 21.21 -25.20 -11.74
N ALA A 60 20.94 -23.93 -12.06
CA ALA A 60 21.96 -22.87 -12.03
C ALA A 60 21.38 -21.51 -11.58
N PRO A 61 21.15 -21.32 -10.27
CA PRO A 61 20.64 -20.04 -9.75
C PRO A 61 21.61 -18.88 -10.02
N GLY A 62 22.90 -19.13 -10.29
CA GLY A 62 23.88 -18.08 -10.62
C GLY A 62 23.46 -17.17 -11.78
N GLY A 63 22.89 -17.73 -12.85
CA GLY A 63 22.42 -16.95 -14.01
C GLY A 63 21.16 -16.13 -13.71
N LEU A 64 20.27 -16.68 -12.87
CA LEU A 64 19.05 -15.98 -12.42
C LEU A 64 19.36 -14.83 -11.46
N ARG A 65 20.56 -14.73 -10.90
CA ARG A 65 20.90 -13.69 -9.91
C ARG A 65 20.79 -12.28 -10.48
N SER A 66 21.21 -12.06 -11.73
CA SER A 66 21.07 -10.76 -12.40
C SER A 66 19.61 -10.44 -12.72
N ALA A 67 18.86 -11.42 -13.25
CA ALA A 67 17.43 -11.26 -13.55
C ALA A 67 16.60 -11.00 -12.27
N PHE A 68 16.85 -11.76 -11.21
CA PHE A 68 16.23 -11.58 -9.89
C PHE A 68 16.52 -10.19 -9.33
N ARG A 69 17.77 -9.71 -9.42
CA ARG A 69 18.13 -8.37 -8.93
C ARG A 69 17.40 -7.27 -9.71
N ILE A 70 17.30 -7.39 -11.03
CA ILE A 70 16.56 -6.43 -11.87
C ILE A 70 15.07 -6.47 -11.50
N TRP A 71 14.49 -7.67 -11.42
CA TRP A 71 13.09 -7.86 -11.04
C TRP A 71 12.77 -7.29 -9.66
N MET A 72 13.63 -7.53 -8.67
CA MET A 72 13.47 -6.96 -7.33
C MET A 72 13.54 -5.44 -7.33
N ARG A 73 14.41 -4.82 -8.14
CA ARG A 73 14.45 -3.35 -8.30
C ARG A 73 13.14 -2.83 -8.88
N PHE A 74 12.58 -3.52 -9.89
CA PHE A 74 11.26 -3.19 -10.41
C PHE A 74 10.17 -3.35 -9.35
N GLY A 75 10.19 -4.43 -8.57
CA GLY A 75 9.24 -4.64 -7.47
C GLY A 75 9.29 -3.52 -6.43
N VAL A 76 10.49 -3.06 -6.06
CA VAL A 76 10.66 -1.91 -5.14
C VAL A 76 10.12 -0.61 -5.76
N LEU A 77 10.38 -0.38 -7.05
CA LEU A 77 9.89 0.81 -7.74
C LEU A 77 8.34 0.82 -7.82
N ILE A 78 7.75 -0.32 -8.18
CA ILE A 78 6.30 -0.51 -8.17
C ILE A 78 5.78 -0.28 -6.76
N GLY A 79 6.34 -0.94 -5.75
CA GLY A 79 5.92 -0.76 -4.36
C GLY A 79 5.97 0.70 -3.89
N ARG A 80 6.99 1.46 -4.30
CA ARG A 80 7.09 2.89 -4.00
C ARG A 80 5.95 3.73 -4.61
N ILE A 81 5.38 3.29 -5.73
CA ILE A 81 4.25 3.95 -6.41
C ILE A 81 2.93 3.42 -5.84
N THR A 82 2.80 2.11 -5.67
CA THR A 82 1.57 1.48 -5.19
C THR A 82 1.28 1.83 -3.73
N THR A 83 2.29 1.96 -2.87
CA THR A 83 2.11 2.33 -1.46
C THR A 83 1.38 3.67 -1.28
N PRO A 84 1.85 4.80 -1.84
CA PRO A 84 1.14 6.07 -1.72
C PRO A 84 -0.20 6.06 -2.48
N ILE A 85 -0.34 5.28 -3.56
CA ILE A 85 -1.63 5.13 -4.26
C ILE A 85 -2.66 4.45 -3.36
N ILE A 86 -2.33 3.29 -2.76
CA ILE A 86 -3.22 2.57 -1.86
C ILE A 86 -3.55 3.44 -0.65
N LEU A 87 -2.55 4.12 -0.08
CA LEU A 87 -2.75 4.98 1.08
C LEU A 87 -3.63 6.20 0.75
N GLY A 88 -3.41 6.82 -0.41
CA GLY A 88 -4.22 7.94 -0.91
C GLY A 88 -5.65 7.50 -1.21
N LEU A 89 -5.82 6.34 -1.84
CA LEU A 89 -7.14 5.76 -2.10
C LEU A 89 -7.87 5.44 -0.80
N PHE A 90 -7.19 4.84 0.17
CA PHE A 90 -7.74 4.57 1.49
C PHE A 90 -8.16 5.87 2.21
N PHE A 91 -7.31 6.90 2.16
CA PHE A 91 -7.64 8.20 2.73
C PHE A 91 -8.88 8.83 2.08
N TYR A 92 -9.00 8.75 0.75
CA TYR A 92 -10.12 9.35 0.05
C TYR A 92 -11.41 8.52 0.15
N LEU A 93 -11.33 7.19 0.16
CA LEU A 93 -12.49 6.31 0.24
C LEU A 93 -12.98 6.04 1.67
N VAL A 94 -12.11 6.14 2.67
CA VAL A 94 -12.46 5.83 4.06
C VAL A 94 -12.43 7.09 4.91
N ILE A 95 -11.29 7.77 4.99
CA ILE A 95 -11.10 8.88 5.94
C ILE A 95 -11.92 10.11 5.53
N THR A 96 -11.91 10.46 4.24
CA THR A 96 -12.61 11.64 3.72
C THR A 96 -14.14 11.55 3.89
N PRO A 97 -14.84 10.46 3.52
CA PRO A 97 -16.28 10.36 3.77
C PRO A 97 -16.61 10.31 5.26
N VAL A 98 -15.80 9.67 6.09
CA VAL A 98 -15.99 9.70 7.55
C VAL A 98 -15.90 11.14 8.08
N GLY A 99 -14.91 11.91 7.63
CA GLY A 99 -14.78 13.33 7.98
C GLY A 99 -15.93 14.18 7.44
N PHE A 100 -16.41 13.89 6.24
CA PHE A 100 -17.55 14.58 5.62
C PHE A 100 -18.85 14.30 6.38
N VAL A 101 -19.13 13.04 6.73
CA VAL A 101 -20.26 12.64 7.57
C VAL A 101 -20.17 13.27 8.96
N ARG A 102 -18.97 13.29 9.57
CA ARG A 102 -18.77 13.99 10.84
C ARG A 102 -19.05 15.49 10.71
N ARG A 103 -18.66 16.11 9.59
CA ARG A 103 -18.88 17.54 9.33
C ARG A 103 -20.36 17.88 9.13
N THR A 104 -21.15 16.99 8.51
CA THR A 104 -22.60 17.21 8.38
C THR A 104 -23.31 17.03 9.71
N ILE A 105 -22.91 16.06 10.54
CA ILE A 105 -23.50 15.82 11.87
C ILE A 105 -23.08 16.91 12.89
N ASN A 106 -21.81 17.31 12.93
CA ASN A 106 -21.31 18.35 13.85
C ASN A 106 -21.57 19.78 13.39
N ARG A 107 -22.24 20.00 12.25
CA ARG A 107 -22.61 21.35 11.83
C ARG A 107 -23.45 22.04 12.92
N SER A 108 -24.25 21.27 13.67
CA SER A 108 -25.06 21.77 14.80
C SER A 108 -24.25 22.25 16.02
N ALA A 109 -23.03 21.77 16.24
CA ALA A 109 -22.25 22.09 17.45
C ALA A 109 -21.49 23.42 17.37
N SER A 110 -21.24 23.94 16.15
CA SER A 110 -20.56 25.21 15.93
C SER A 110 -21.44 26.27 15.25
N TYR A 111 -22.76 26.12 15.31
CA TYR A 111 -23.64 27.27 15.22
C TYR A 111 -23.75 27.93 16.60
N ARG A 112 -22.66 28.52 17.10
CA ARG A 112 -22.82 29.89 17.59
C ARG A 112 -23.08 30.69 16.32
N GLY A 113 -24.34 30.69 15.89
CA GLY A 113 -24.77 31.54 14.79
C GLY A 113 -24.18 32.91 15.06
N ILE A 114 -23.54 33.49 14.06
CA ILE A 114 -23.18 34.89 14.14
C ILE A 114 -24.53 35.60 14.17
N ASP A 115 -25.04 35.87 15.36
CA ASP A 115 -26.19 36.70 15.63
C ASP A 115 -25.87 38.11 15.10
N PRO A 116 -26.50 38.54 13.99
CA PRO A 116 -26.27 39.87 13.42
C PRO A 116 -26.79 40.97 14.34
N SER A 117 -27.61 40.62 15.34
CA SER A 117 -28.19 41.51 16.35
C SER A 117 -27.31 41.68 17.59
N ALA A 118 -26.20 40.94 17.72
CA ALA A 118 -25.36 41.01 18.91
C ALA A 118 -24.36 42.17 18.82
N GLU A 119 -24.48 43.16 19.72
CA GLU A 119 -23.58 44.32 19.77
C GLU A 119 -22.11 43.95 20.07
N THR A 120 -21.84 42.80 20.70
CA THR A 120 -20.47 42.36 21.02
C THR A 120 -20.39 40.86 21.31
N TYR A 121 -19.43 40.16 20.68
CA TYR A 121 -19.15 38.72 20.89
C TYR A 121 -18.23 38.42 22.10
N LYS A 122 -17.74 39.47 22.77
CA LYS A 122 -16.83 39.30 23.91
C LYS A 122 -17.60 38.75 25.10
N VAL A 123 -17.30 37.50 25.44
CA VAL A 123 -17.73 36.89 26.69
C VAL A 123 -16.80 37.41 27.79
N THR A 124 -17.34 38.16 28.75
CA THR A 124 -16.59 38.56 29.94
C THR A 124 -16.15 37.31 30.70
N SER A 125 -14.83 37.12 30.82
CA SER A 125 -14.28 36.05 31.65
C SER A 125 -14.77 36.24 33.08
N LYS A 126 -15.46 35.24 33.63
CA LYS A 126 -15.64 35.18 35.09
C LYS A 126 -14.25 35.10 35.70
N GLN A 127 -13.90 36.04 36.57
CA GLN A 127 -12.67 35.92 37.36
C GLN A 127 -12.78 34.64 38.19
N PRO A 128 -11.75 33.77 38.18
CA PRO A 128 -11.71 32.64 39.09
C PRO A 128 -11.73 33.18 40.52
N ASP A 129 -12.53 32.58 41.38
CA ASP A 129 -12.55 32.88 42.81
C ASP A 129 -11.14 32.67 43.38
N SER A 130 -10.67 33.54 44.28
CA SER A 130 -9.27 33.52 44.77
C SER A 130 -8.92 32.23 45.50
N GLY A 131 -9.91 31.51 46.05
CA GLY A 131 -9.74 30.18 46.65
C GLY A 131 -9.43 29.06 45.64
N HIS A 132 -9.62 29.29 44.33
CA HIS A 132 -9.31 28.30 43.29
C HIS A 132 -7.80 28.12 43.05
N MET A 133 -6.96 29.04 43.55
CA MET A 133 -5.51 28.92 43.52
C MET A 133 -4.94 28.20 44.75
N GLU A 134 -5.75 27.96 45.79
CA GLU A 134 -5.29 27.34 47.05
C GLU A 134 -5.22 25.81 46.97
N ARG A 135 -5.87 25.20 45.97
CA ARG A 135 -5.84 23.74 45.75
C ARG A 135 -5.58 23.43 44.27
N PRO A 136 -4.32 23.35 43.84
CA PRO A 136 -3.95 23.13 42.45
C PRO A 136 -4.14 21.68 41.96
N PHE A 137 -4.64 20.77 42.81
CA PHE A 137 -4.93 19.36 42.50
C PHE A 137 -6.29 18.93 43.05
#